data_AF-A0A0F6W9S9-F1
#
_entry.id   AF-A0A0F6W9S9-F1
#
_cell.length_a   1.000
_cell.length_b   1.000
_cell.length_c   1.000
_cell.angle_alpha   90.00
_cell.angle_beta   90.00
_cell.angle_gamma   90.00
#
_symmetry.space_group_name_H-M   'P 1'
#
loop_
_entity.id
_entity.type
_entity.pdbx_description
1 polymer ?
#
loop_
_entity_poly.entity_id
_entity_poly.type
_entity_poly.pdbx_seq_one_letter_code
_entity_poly.pdbx_strand_id
1 'polypeptide(L)'
;MRTTMTRHLLSALALVVSLSAFTGVARADITIYRDGSRWAVIEDDGDVYVNGSRAGQIEDDGDVYVNGSRAGQVEPDGDIYRDGSRIGQIESDGDLYVNGSRVGQIENDGDIYRNGSRWGQAQSCCISASAYQRVAAVLLMFSSGF
;
A
#
# COMPACT_ATOMS: atom_id res chain seq x y z
N MET A 1 25.30 -58.83 -44.51
CA MET A 1 26.08 -58.24 -43.39
C MET A 1 25.22 -57.21 -42.70
N ARG A 2 25.11 -57.32 -41.37
CA ARG A 2 24.40 -56.38 -40.48
C ARG A 2 25.08 -55.01 -40.50
N THR A 3 24.28 -53.94 -40.50
CA THR A 3 24.57 -52.72 -39.76
C THR A 3 23.26 -52.09 -39.26
N THR A 4 23.04 -52.21 -37.96
CA THR A 4 22.08 -51.48 -37.14
C THR A 4 22.61 -50.07 -36.85
N MET A 5 21.76 -49.04 -36.97
CA MET A 5 21.90 -47.73 -36.30
C MET A 5 20.49 -47.24 -35.92
N THR A 6 20.08 -47.39 -34.66
CA THR A 6 20.10 -46.37 -33.57
C THR A 6 19.21 -45.15 -33.80
N ARG A 7 17.99 -45.25 -33.27
CA ARG A 7 17.17 -44.26 -32.54
C ARG A 7 17.62 -42.80 -32.59
N HIS A 8 16.75 -41.88 -33.03
CA HIS A 8 16.60 -40.57 -32.36
C HIS A 8 15.14 -40.11 -32.43
N LEU A 9 14.62 -39.78 -31.25
CA LEU A 9 13.27 -39.34 -30.96
C LEU A 9 13.00 -38.00 -31.66
N LEU A 10 11.92 -37.91 -32.44
CA LEU A 10 11.42 -36.64 -32.93
C LEU A 10 10.67 -35.94 -31.79
N SER A 11 11.35 -34.95 -31.24
CA SER A 11 10.99 -34.13 -30.09
C SER A 11 9.61 -33.48 -30.22
N ALA A 12 8.76 -33.70 -29.23
CA ALA A 12 7.55 -32.91 -29.03
C ALA A 12 7.95 -31.52 -28.52
N LEU A 13 7.81 -30.49 -29.36
CA LEU A 13 7.94 -29.10 -28.94
C LEU A 13 6.61 -28.67 -28.32
N ALA A 14 6.44 -28.92 -27.03
CA ALA A 14 5.33 -28.35 -26.26
C ALA A 14 5.63 -26.87 -26.01
N LEU A 15 4.94 -25.99 -26.73
CA LEU A 15 4.88 -24.57 -26.41
C LEU A 15 4.08 -24.41 -25.11
N VAL A 16 4.75 -24.42 -23.97
CA VAL A 16 4.14 -24.08 -22.68
C VAL A 16 3.96 -22.57 -22.63
N VAL A 17 2.83 -22.08 -23.13
CA VAL A 17 2.35 -20.74 -22.79
C VAL A 17 1.86 -20.84 -21.35
N SER A 18 2.73 -20.47 -20.41
CA SER A 18 2.35 -20.29 -19.01
C SER A 18 1.44 -19.06 -18.94
N LEU A 19 0.12 -19.30 -19.01
CA LEU A 19 -0.88 -18.30 -18.70
C LEU A 19 -0.82 -18.08 -17.18
N SER A 20 0.05 -17.19 -16.74
CA SER A 20 0.04 -16.66 -15.38
C SER A 20 -1.26 -15.88 -15.22
N ALA A 21 -2.31 -16.55 -14.73
CA ALA A 21 -3.52 -15.88 -14.30
C ALA A 21 -3.12 -14.94 -13.15
N PHE A 22 -3.04 -13.64 -13.43
CA PHE A 22 -2.98 -12.62 -12.40
C PHE A 22 -4.28 -12.73 -11.60
N THR A 23 -4.24 -13.43 -10.47
CA THR A 23 -5.31 -13.38 -9.48
C THR A 23 -5.15 -12.06 -8.75
N GLY A 24 -5.67 -10.98 -9.33
CA GLY A 24 -5.81 -9.71 -8.61
C GLY A 24 -6.65 -9.96 -7.37
N VAL A 25 -6.07 -9.80 -6.19
CA VAL A 25 -6.83 -9.80 -4.94
C VAL A 25 -7.57 -8.48 -4.91
N ALA A 26 -8.89 -8.51 -5.12
CA ALA A 26 -9.72 -7.32 -4.94
C ALA A 26 -9.57 -6.83 -3.49
N ARG A 27 -9.08 -5.61 -3.32
CA ARG A 27 -8.98 -4.94 -2.02
C ARG A 27 -10.25 -4.12 -1.82
N ALA A 28 -10.77 -4.07 -0.60
CA ALA A 28 -11.84 -3.12 -0.30
C ALA A 28 -11.26 -1.70 -0.19
N ASP A 29 -12.05 -0.71 -0.59
CA ASP A 29 -11.70 0.70 -0.37
C ASP A 29 -11.52 0.97 1.13
N ILE A 30 -10.50 1.76 1.46
CA ILE A 30 -10.27 2.24 2.82
C ILE A 30 -10.86 3.64 2.92
N THR A 31 -11.82 3.83 3.82
CA THR A 31 -12.42 5.16 4.08
C THR A 31 -11.95 5.70 5.42
N ILE A 32 -11.32 6.87 5.42
CA ILE A 32 -10.86 7.56 6.62
C ILE A 32 -11.85 8.65 7.00
N TYR A 33 -12.37 8.58 8.22
CA TYR A 33 -13.22 9.58 8.85
C TYR A 33 -12.40 10.43 9.82
N ARG A 34 -12.70 11.72 9.85
CA ARG A 34 -12.12 12.70 10.76
C ARG A 34 -13.25 13.59 11.29
N ASP A 35 -13.31 13.80 12.60
CA ASP A 35 -14.34 14.61 13.24
C ASP A 35 -15.79 14.20 12.84
N GLY A 36 -16.01 12.89 12.69
CA GLY A 36 -17.32 12.31 12.32
C GLY A 36 -17.69 12.43 10.84
N SER A 37 -16.84 13.02 10.01
CA SER A 37 -17.09 13.19 8.57
C SER A 37 -16.10 12.39 7.74
N ARG A 38 -16.52 11.91 6.56
CA ARG A 38 -15.61 11.27 5.60
C ARG A 38 -14.57 12.30 5.14
N TRP A 39 -13.31 12.01 5.37
CA TRP A 39 -12.20 12.90 5.03
C TRP A 39 -11.42 12.40 3.80
N ALA A 40 -11.03 11.12 3.79
CA ALA A 40 -10.30 10.54 2.67
C ALA A 40 -10.82 9.14 2.29
N VAL A 41 -10.63 8.76 1.03
CA VAL A 41 -10.88 7.42 0.51
C VAL A 41 -9.66 6.98 -0.28
N ILE A 42 -9.24 5.73 -0.07
CA ILE A 42 -8.26 5.05 -0.90
C ILE A 42 -9.02 3.94 -1.63
N GLU A 43 -9.22 4.11 -2.93
CA GLU A 43 -9.88 3.11 -3.78
C GLU A 43 -8.97 1.88 -3.98
N ASP A 44 -9.54 0.76 -4.43
CA ASP A 44 -8.79 -0.49 -4.60
C ASP A 44 -7.55 -0.34 -5.49
N ASP A 45 -7.67 0.44 -6.57
CA ASP A 45 -6.65 0.73 -7.58
C ASP A 45 -5.58 1.73 -7.11
N GLY A 46 -5.71 2.18 -5.85
CA GLY A 46 -4.77 3.08 -5.21
C GLY A 46 -5.14 4.55 -5.32
N ASP A 47 -6.18 4.92 -6.06
CA ASP A 47 -6.59 6.33 -6.16
C ASP A 47 -6.98 6.88 -4.78
N VAL A 48 -6.43 8.06 -4.46
CA VAL A 48 -6.67 8.74 -3.19
C VAL A 48 -7.54 9.97 -3.41
N TYR A 49 -8.67 10.02 -2.74
CA TYR A 49 -9.57 11.16 -2.70
C TYR A 49 -9.51 11.82 -1.33
N VAL A 50 -9.39 13.14 -1.29
CA VAL A 50 -9.46 13.94 -0.06
C VAL A 50 -10.58 14.97 -0.23
N ASN A 51 -11.48 15.04 0.75
CA ASN A 51 -12.68 15.88 0.70
C ASN A 51 -13.49 15.72 -0.60
N GLY A 52 -13.54 14.49 -1.13
CA GLY A 52 -14.30 14.14 -2.33
C GLY A 52 -13.66 14.53 -3.67
N SER A 53 -12.43 15.05 -3.68
CA SER A 53 -11.67 15.32 -4.91
C SER A 53 -10.46 14.40 -5.00
N ARG A 54 -10.13 13.91 -6.19
CA ARG A 54 -8.92 13.10 -6.42
C ARG A 54 -7.70 13.94 -6.08
N ALA A 55 -6.92 13.48 -5.12
CA ALA A 55 -5.74 14.15 -4.59
C ALA A 55 -4.44 13.48 -5.02
N GLY A 56 -4.48 12.20 -5.39
CA GLY A 56 -3.29 11.45 -5.75
C GLY A 56 -3.53 9.96 -5.89
N GLN A 57 -2.46 9.17 -5.71
CA GLN A 57 -2.47 7.72 -5.83
C GLN A 57 -1.42 7.09 -4.91
N ILE A 58 -1.69 5.90 -4.41
CA ILE A 58 -0.72 5.01 -3.74
C ILE A 58 -0.63 3.73 -4.56
N GLU A 59 0.50 3.51 -5.21
CA GLU A 59 0.74 2.33 -6.04
C GLU A 59 1.05 1.08 -5.17
N ASP A 60 0.94 -0.10 -5.77
CA ASP A 60 1.10 -1.37 -5.06
C ASP A 60 2.51 -1.62 -4.53
N ASP A 61 3.52 -1.00 -5.14
CA ASP A 61 4.92 -1.01 -4.66
C ASP A 61 5.19 0.05 -3.57
N GLY A 62 4.14 0.76 -3.15
CA GLY A 62 4.18 1.76 -2.10
C GLY A 62 4.52 3.17 -2.57
N ASP A 63 4.75 3.39 -3.86
CA ASP A 63 4.97 4.74 -4.39
C ASP A 63 3.74 5.63 -4.19
N VAL A 64 3.98 6.86 -3.74
CA VAL A 64 2.92 7.81 -3.42
C VAL A 64 3.03 9.03 -4.32
N TYR A 65 1.96 9.32 -5.04
CA TYR A 65 1.82 10.50 -5.89
C TYR A 65 0.81 11.45 -5.29
N VAL A 66 1.15 12.73 -5.20
CA VAL A 66 0.26 13.80 -4.75
C VAL A 66 0.16 14.82 -5.88
N ASN A 67 -1.07 15.15 -6.30
CA ASN A 67 -1.33 16.04 -7.45
C ASN A 67 -0.55 15.66 -8.72
N GLY A 68 -0.37 14.35 -8.96
CA GLY A 68 0.31 13.81 -10.13
C GLY A 68 1.85 13.85 -10.09
N SER A 69 2.46 14.25 -8.98
CA SER A 69 3.92 14.20 -8.77
C SER A 69 4.27 13.20 -7.68
N ARG A 70 5.38 12.45 -7.84
CA ARG A 70 5.85 11.51 -6.81
C ARG A 70 6.25 12.29 -5.56
N ALA A 71 5.56 12.03 -4.46
CA ALA A 71 5.75 12.70 -3.17
C ALA A 71 6.58 11.86 -2.19
N GLY A 72 6.61 10.54 -2.37
CA GLY A 72 7.28 9.64 -1.45
C GLY A 72 7.02 8.18 -1.75
N GLN A 73 7.35 7.34 -0.77
CA GLN A 73 7.12 5.90 -0.79
C GLN A 73 6.91 5.38 0.63
N VAL A 74 6.09 4.34 0.77
CA VAL A 74 6.06 3.50 1.98
C VAL A 74 6.56 2.11 1.61
N GLU A 75 7.73 1.74 2.11
CA GLU A 75 8.38 0.47 1.79
C GLU A 75 7.67 -0.71 2.51
N PRO A 76 7.85 -1.96 2.03
CA PRO A 76 7.19 -3.14 2.61
C PRO A 76 7.49 -3.41 4.08
N ASP A 77 8.62 -2.93 4.60
CA ASP A 77 9.00 -3.00 6.02
C ASP A 77 8.41 -1.85 6.86
N GLY A 78 7.65 -0.96 6.24
CA GLY A 78 6.98 0.17 6.86
C GLY A 78 7.78 1.47 6.85
N ASP A 79 9.01 1.48 6.32
CA ASP A 79 9.80 2.71 6.21
C ASP A 79 9.14 3.72 5.26
N ILE A 80 9.11 5.00 5.68
CA ILE A 80 8.41 6.06 4.95
C ILE A 80 9.42 7.07 4.45
N TYR A 81 9.44 7.29 3.14
CA TYR A 81 10.33 8.22 2.47
C TYR A 81 9.58 9.40 1.86
N ARG A 82 10.22 10.57 1.89
CA ARG A 82 9.80 11.79 1.19
C ARG A 82 11.03 12.47 0.61
N ASP A 83 10.95 12.90 -0.64
CA ASP A 83 12.05 13.58 -1.33
C ASP A 83 13.39 12.83 -1.24
N GLY A 84 13.34 11.49 -1.29
CA GLY A 84 14.52 10.61 -1.22
C GLY A 84 15.12 10.43 0.17
N SER A 85 14.50 10.95 1.23
CA SER A 85 14.96 10.78 2.62
C SER A 85 13.92 10.03 3.45
N ARG A 86 14.39 9.14 4.33
CA ARG A 86 13.51 8.47 5.30
C ARG A 86 13.03 9.49 6.33
N ILE A 87 11.73 9.65 6.44
CA ILE A 87 11.08 10.58 7.38
C ILE A 87 10.42 9.87 8.57
N GLY A 88 10.12 8.58 8.42
CA GLY A 88 9.31 7.88 9.42
C GLY A 88 9.21 6.38 9.17
N GLN A 89 8.34 5.75 9.96
CA GLN A 89 8.02 4.33 9.88
C GLN A 89 6.63 4.08 10.44
N ILE A 90 5.90 3.15 9.82
CA ILE A 90 4.72 2.53 10.40
C ILE A 90 5.07 1.09 10.81
N GLU A 91 4.98 0.81 12.10
CA GLU A 91 5.25 -0.53 12.64
C GLU A 91 4.03 -1.46 12.46
N SER A 92 4.25 -2.77 12.60
CA SER A 92 3.22 -3.78 12.36
C SER A 92 2.09 -3.80 13.40
N ASP A 93 2.31 -3.19 14.56
CA ASP A 93 1.31 -2.93 15.59
C ASP A 93 0.57 -1.60 15.40
N GLY A 94 0.88 -0.89 14.31
CA GLY A 94 0.24 0.36 13.91
C GLY A 94 0.88 1.62 14.51
N ASP A 95 1.96 1.51 15.27
CA ASP A 95 2.68 2.67 15.78
C ASP A 95 3.34 3.47 14.65
N LEU A 96 3.02 4.77 14.58
CA LEU A 96 3.56 5.67 13.57
C LEU A 96 4.64 6.58 14.15
N TYR A 97 5.84 6.47 13.59
CA TYR A 97 7.00 7.27 13.96
C TYR A 97 7.36 8.26 12.86
N VAL A 98 7.75 9.47 13.27
CA VAL A 98 8.34 10.49 12.39
C VAL A 98 9.57 11.06 13.08
N ASN A 99 10.70 11.11 12.38
CA ASN A 99 11.99 11.58 12.91
C ASN A 99 12.36 10.94 14.26
N GLY A 100 12.08 9.63 14.42
CA GLY A 100 12.40 8.86 15.63
C GLY A 100 11.46 9.09 16.82
N SER A 101 10.40 9.88 16.67
CA SER A 101 9.39 10.08 17.71
C SER A 101 8.06 9.48 17.29
N ARG A 102 7.37 8.80 18.22
CA ARG A 102 6.02 8.29 17.98
C ARG A 102 5.03 9.46 17.89
N VAL A 103 4.41 9.65 16.73
CA VAL A 103 3.46 10.74 16.48
C VAL A 103 2.01 10.29 16.47
N GLY A 104 1.77 8.98 16.29
CA GLY A 104 0.42 8.44 16.24
C GLY A 104 0.39 6.92 16.34
N GLN A 105 -0.82 6.39 16.22
CA GLN A 105 -1.11 4.97 16.13
C GLN A 105 -2.34 4.75 15.26
N ILE A 106 -2.34 3.67 14.50
CA ILE A 106 -3.51 3.15 13.83
C ILE A 106 -3.84 1.83 14.52
N GLU A 107 -4.97 1.72 15.19
CA GLU A 107 -5.36 0.49 15.89
C GLU A 107 -6.02 -0.51 14.94
N ASN A 108 -6.08 -1.79 15.32
CA ASN A 108 -6.63 -2.86 14.49
C ASN A 108 -8.12 -2.68 14.14
N ASP A 109 -8.87 -1.95 14.96
CA ASP A 109 -10.28 -1.59 14.69
C ASP A 109 -10.42 -0.34 13.82
N GLY A 110 -9.29 0.21 13.37
CA GLY A 110 -9.19 1.36 12.50
C GLY A 110 -9.10 2.68 13.24
N ASP A 111 -9.18 2.74 14.57
CA ASP A 111 -9.04 4.01 15.29
C ASP A 111 -7.66 4.63 15.06
N ILE A 112 -7.62 5.93 14.74
CA ILE A 112 -6.39 6.65 14.45
C ILE A 112 -6.15 7.64 15.58
N TYR A 113 -5.01 7.51 16.24
CA TYR A 113 -4.55 8.42 17.29
C TYR A 113 -3.41 9.29 16.78
N ARG A 114 -3.39 10.53 17.26
CA ARG A 114 -2.31 11.49 17.03
C ARG A 114 -1.94 12.12 18.37
N ASN A 115 -0.66 12.00 18.76
CA ASN A 115 -0.16 12.51 20.05
C ASN A 115 -1.05 12.11 21.25
N GLY A 116 -1.52 10.85 21.26
CA GLY A 116 -2.35 10.30 22.34
C GLY A 116 -3.82 10.72 22.34
N SER A 117 -4.28 11.50 21.37
CA SER A 117 -5.69 11.86 21.21
C SER A 117 -6.28 11.20 19.97
N ARG A 118 -7.54 10.74 20.05
CA ARG A 118 -8.23 10.18 18.89
C ARG A 118 -8.38 11.27 17.82
N TRP A 119 -7.86 10.98 16.64
CA TRP A 119 -7.83 11.87 15.48
C TRP A 119 -8.89 11.49 14.44
N GLY A 120 -9.12 10.20 14.24
CA GLY A 120 -10.03 9.70 13.20
C GLY A 120 -10.23 8.20 13.27
N GLN A 121 -10.77 7.64 12.19
CA GLN A 121 -10.97 6.20 12.04
C GLN A 121 -10.87 5.78 10.57
N ALA A 122 -10.16 4.69 10.27
CA ALA A 122 -10.11 4.07 8.95
C ALA A 122 -11.02 2.82 8.91
N GLN A 123 -12.07 2.85 8.11
CA GLN A 123 -12.93 1.69 7.85
C GLN A 123 -12.32 0.78 6.78
N SER A 124 -12.65 -0.51 6.85
CA SER A 124 -12.10 -1.57 5.98
C SER A 124 -10.57 -1.66 6.04
N CYS A 125 -9.99 -1.25 7.16
CA CYS A 125 -8.56 -1.20 7.39
C CYS A 125 -8.07 -2.30 8.33
N CYS A 126 -6.74 -2.41 8.35
CA CYS A 126 -5.94 -2.72 9.52
C CYS A 126 -5.89 -4.20 9.93
N ILE A 127 -6.36 -5.04 9.01
CA ILE A 127 -6.17 -6.51 9.04
C ILE A 127 -4.87 -6.96 8.37
N SER A 128 -4.13 -6.04 7.73
CA SER A 128 -2.87 -6.32 7.03
C SER A 128 -1.86 -5.18 7.17
N ALA A 129 -0.57 -5.50 7.10
CA ALA A 129 0.51 -4.50 7.04
C ALA A 129 0.30 -3.50 5.89
N SER A 130 -0.15 -3.98 4.73
CA SER A 130 -0.44 -3.14 3.56
C SER A 130 -1.60 -2.16 3.77
N ALA A 131 -2.51 -2.42 4.71
CA ALA A 131 -3.56 -1.47 5.06
C ALA A 131 -2.99 -0.35 5.96
N TYR A 132 -2.18 -0.72 6.95
CA TYR A 132 -1.45 0.25 7.79
C TYR A 132 -0.57 1.19 6.97
N GLN A 133 0.18 0.65 6.01
CA GLN A 133 1.04 1.42 5.10
C GLN A 133 0.25 2.43 4.27
N ARG A 134 -0.87 2.03 3.67
CA ARG A 134 -1.73 2.94 2.87
C ARG A 134 -2.33 4.05 3.74
N VAL A 135 -2.81 3.73 4.95
CA VAL A 135 -3.32 4.75 5.87
C VAL A 135 -2.20 5.68 6.32
N ALA A 136 -1.03 5.18 6.69
CA ALA A 136 0.14 5.99 7.04
C ALA A 136 0.58 6.93 5.90
N ALA A 137 0.57 6.44 4.65
CA ALA A 137 0.81 7.27 3.47
C ALA A 137 -0.18 8.43 3.37
N VAL A 138 -1.49 8.16 3.53
CA VAL A 138 -2.52 9.21 3.51
C VAL A 138 -2.30 10.23 4.63
N LEU A 139 -2.05 9.76 5.86
CA LEU A 139 -1.85 10.62 7.02
C LEU A 139 -0.62 11.53 6.85
N LEU A 140 0.53 10.99 6.43
CA LEU A 140 1.75 11.79 6.36
C LEU A 140 1.83 12.61 5.07
N MET A 141 1.32 12.13 3.93
CA MET A 141 1.54 12.76 2.62
C MET A 141 0.36 13.61 2.12
N PHE A 142 -0.86 13.36 2.60
CA PHE A 142 -2.07 14.08 2.16
C PHE A 142 -2.70 14.95 3.24
N SER A 143 -2.26 14.81 4.50
CA SER A 143 -2.71 15.65 5.62
C SER A 143 -1.64 16.64 6.02
N SER A 144 -1.94 17.94 5.91
CA SER A 144 -1.06 18.96 6.48
C SER A 144 -1.13 18.87 8.01
N GLY A 145 -0.07 18.36 8.64
CA GLY A 145 0.07 18.37 10.10
C GLY A 145 -0.60 17.22 10.82
N PHE A 146 -0.68 16.03 10.21
CA PHE A 146 -0.60 14.81 11.01
C PHE A 146 0.82 14.74 11.59
#